data_AF-A0A2V8AEP2-F1
#
_entry.id   AF-A0A2V8AEP2-F1
#
_cell.length_a   1.000
_cell.length_b   1.000
_cell.length_c   1.000
_cell.angle_alpha   90.00
_cell.angle_beta   90.00
_cell.angle_gamma   90.00
#
_symmetry.space_group_name_H-M   'P 1'
#
loop_
_entity.id
_entity.type
_entity.pdbx_description
1 polymer ?
#
loop_
_entity_poly.entity_id
_entity_poly.type
_entity_poly.pdbx_seq_one_letter_code
_entity_poly.pdbx_strand_id
1 'polypeptide(L)'
;MAFCLSSSAAGATASDHTIRILRWTFRRDEETVVCELGLNGEDSAYELRIDPPRNPIGLATEIFDDATSAFQRHSAIERVLVGDGWSLERFESERRRR
;
A
#
# COMPACT_ATOMS: atom_id res chain seq x y z
N MET A 1 54.17 -0.94 8.12
CA MET A 1 53.43 -0.89 6.84
C MET A 1 51.96 -0.85 7.19
N ALA A 2 51.30 0.29 6.98
CA ALA A 2 49.89 0.49 7.34
C ALA A 2 49.01 0.24 6.10
N PHE A 3 48.00 -0.63 6.24
CA PHE A 3 47.03 -0.91 5.19
C PHE A 3 45.81 0.01 5.37
N CYS A 4 45.56 0.88 4.40
CA CYS A 4 44.30 1.62 4.30
C CYS A 4 43.21 0.68 3.77
N LEU A 5 42.21 0.37 4.59
CA LEU A 5 40.96 -0.24 4.13
C LEU A 5 40.03 0.89 3.67
N SER A 6 40.05 1.19 2.38
CA SER A 6 39.05 2.06 1.77
C SER A 6 37.74 1.30 1.64
N SER A 7 36.78 1.61 2.51
CA SER A 7 35.39 1.18 2.36
C SER A 7 34.76 1.94 1.21
N SER A 8 34.71 1.34 0.02
CA SER A 8 33.92 1.85 -1.10
C SER A 8 32.50 1.29 -0.96
N ALA A 9 31.63 2.02 -0.27
CA ALA A 9 30.20 1.71 -0.26
C ALA A 9 29.63 2.05 -1.65
N ALA A 10 29.06 1.01 -2.26
CA ALA A 10 28.54 0.98 -3.62
C ALA A 10 27.61 2.16 -3.92
N GLY A 11 27.70 2.66 -5.16
CA GLY A 11 26.79 3.68 -5.66
C GLY A 11 25.35 3.24 -5.52
N ALA A 12 24.55 4.07 -4.83
CA ALA A 12 23.11 4.02 -4.94
C ALA A 12 22.77 4.42 -6.39
N THR A 13 22.64 3.42 -7.26
CA THR A 13 21.87 3.59 -8.49
C THR A 13 20.47 4.00 -8.02
N ALA A 14 20.01 5.18 -8.42
CA ALA A 14 18.62 5.58 -8.25
C ALA A 14 17.78 4.55 -9.02
N SER A 15 17.34 3.52 -8.31
CA SER A 15 16.44 2.52 -8.83
C SER A 15 15.14 3.25 -9.10
N ASP A 16 14.70 3.18 -10.36
CA ASP A 16 13.37 3.56 -10.79
C ASP A 16 12.38 2.64 -10.05
N HIS A 17 12.05 2.97 -8.80
CA HIS A 17 11.26 2.15 -7.88
C HIS A 17 9.81 2.15 -8.33
N THR A 18 9.57 1.37 -9.38
CA THR A 18 8.24 1.03 -9.85
C THR A 18 7.67 -0.05 -8.94
N ILE A 19 6.88 0.36 -7.96
CA ILE A 19 6.19 -0.57 -7.06
C ILE A 19 4.89 -1.08 -7.70
N ARG A 20 4.47 -2.28 -7.32
CA ARG A 20 3.15 -2.81 -7.69
C ARG A 20 2.14 -2.39 -6.63
N ILE A 21 1.02 -1.81 -7.07
CA ILE A 21 -0.10 -1.44 -6.22
C ILE A 21 -1.32 -2.26 -6.65
N LEU A 22 -1.96 -2.87 -5.67
CA LEU A 22 -3.27 -3.48 -5.81
C LEU A 22 -4.31 -2.47 -5.38
N ARG A 23 -5.27 -2.17 -6.25
CA ARG A 23 -6.33 -1.20 -6.01
C ARG A 23 -7.69 -1.87 -6.08
N TRP A 24 -8.53 -1.61 -5.09
CA TRP A 24 -9.93 -1.98 -5.07
C TRP A 24 -10.78 -0.73 -4.98
N THR A 25 -11.76 -0.61 -5.88
CA THR A 25 -12.72 0.49 -5.89
C THR A 25 -14.08 -0.06 -5.49
N PHE A 26 -14.59 0.42 -4.35
CA PHE A 26 -15.91 0.12 -3.85
C PHE A 26 -16.86 1.27 -4.17
N ARG A 27 -18.08 0.93 -4.59
CA ARG A 27 -19.12 1.92 -4.89
C ARG A 27 -20.41 1.61 -4.16
N ARG A 28 -21.06 2.67 -3.68
CA ARG A 28 -22.41 2.67 -3.14
C ARG A 28 -23.08 3.98 -3.56
N ASP A 29 -24.13 3.89 -4.36
CA ASP A 29 -24.78 5.05 -4.97
C ASP A 29 -23.78 5.94 -5.73
N GLU A 30 -23.62 7.20 -5.30
CA GLU A 30 -22.66 8.17 -5.84
C GLU A 30 -21.34 8.23 -5.04
N GLU A 31 -21.22 7.45 -3.96
CA GLU A 31 -20.03 7.41 -3.10
C GLU A 31 -19.01 6.37 -3.59
N THR A 32 -17.73 6.69 -3.48
CA THR A 32 -16.61 5.81 -3.85
C THR A 32 -15.61 5.71 -2.71
N VAL A 33 -15.14 4.48 -2.44
CA VAL A 33 -14.01 4.21 -1.54
C VAL A 33 -12.96 3.41 -2.30
N VAL A 34 -11.73 3.90 -2.29
CA VAL A 34 -10.57 3.27 -2.90
C VAL A 34 -9.68 2.72 -1.79
N CYS A 35 -9.36 1.43 -1.87
CA CYS A 35 -8.34 0.78 -1.05
C CYS A 35 -7.13 0.47 -1.92
N GLU A 36 -5.94 0.91 -1.52
CA GLU A 36 -4.68 0.61 -2.21
C GLU A 36 -3.75 -0.16 -1.29
N LEU A 37 -3.17 -1.27 -1.75
CA LEU A 37 -2.15 -2.04 -1.05
C LEU A 37 -0.90 -2.13 -1.92
N GLY A 38 0.25 -1.71 -1.40
CA GLY A 38 1.54 -1.80 -2.09
C GLY A 38 2.71 -1.79 -1.13
N LEU A 39 3.93 -1.95 -1.64
CA LEU A 39 5.13 -1.72 -0.84
C LEU A 39 5.35 -0.21 -0.62
N ASN A 40 6.00 0.14 0.48
CA ASN A 40 6.50 1.49 0.73
C ASN A 40 7.66 1.82 -0.23
N GLY A 41 8.15 3.06 -0.20
CA GLY A 41 9.23 3.50 -1.10
C GLY A 41 10.59 2.84 -0.88
N GLU A 42 10.75 2.12 0.24
CA GLU A 42 11.97 1.42 0.64
C GLU A 42 11.88 -0.10 0.42
N ASP A 43 10.76 -0.59 -0.14
CA ASP A 43 10.44 -2.02 -0.28
C ASP A 43 10.56 -2.84 1.03
N SER A 44 10.43 -2.16 2.19
CA SER A 44 10.66 -2.72 3.53
C SER A 44 9.37 -3.06 4.28
N ALA A 45 8.25 -2.46 3.89
CA ALA A 45 6.94 -2.65 4.52
C ALA A 45 5.80 -2.51 3.49
N TYR A 46 4.63 -3.00 3.86
CA TYR A 46 3.39 -2.88 3.10
C TYR A 46 2.56 -1.70 3.61
N GLU A 47 2.08 -0.86 2.70
CA GLU A 47 1.18 0.25 2.99
C GLU A 47 -0.22 -0.06 2.47
N LEU A 48 -1.22 -0.01 3.35
CA LEU A 48 -2.64 -0.06 3.01
C LEU A 48 -3.23 1.34 3.15
N ARG A 49 -3.72 1.91 2.05
CA ARG A 49 -4.31 3.25 2.00
C ARG A 49 -5.80 3.16 1.74
N ILE A 50 -6.58 4.07 2.34
CA ILE A 50 -8.03 4.17 2.15
C ILE A 50 -8.39 5.63 1.84
N ASP A 51 -9.10 5.83 0.73
CA ASP A 51 -9.55 7.15 0.27
C ASP A 51 -11.04 7.12 -0.15
N PRO A 52 -11.93 7.95 0.42
CA PRO A 52 -11.68 8.88 1.53
C PRO A 52 -11.44 8.16 2.87
N PRO A 53 -10.75 8.79 3.84
CA PRO A 53 -10.56 8.23 5.17
C PRO A 53 -11.91 8.02 5.87
N ARG A 54 -12.19 6.80 6.34
CA ARG A 54 -13.52 6.43 6.88
C ARG A 54 -13.74 6.77 8.37
N ASN A 55 -12.89 7.57 9.00
CA ASN A 55 -12.98 7.94 10.42
C ASN A 55 -12.30 9.29 10.72
N PRO A 56 -12.86 10.20 11.55
CA PRO A 56 -12.23 11.47 11.94
C PRO A 56 -10.86 11.39 12.62
N ILE A 57 -10.45 10.21 13.11
CA ILE A 57 -9.14 9.98 13.78
C ILE A 57 -8.22 9.06 12.94
N GLY A 58 -8.75 8.41 11.90
CA GLY A 58 -8.07 7.29 11.23
C GLY A 58 -7.03 7.76 10.22
N LEU A 59 -5.76 7.38 10.43
CA LEU A 59 -4.72 7.49 9.42
C LEU A 59 -5.25 6.91 8.10
N ALA A 60 -5.16 7.69 7.02
CA ALA A 60 -5.50 7.24 5.67
C ALA A 60 -4.57 6.13 5.16
N THR A 61 -3.56 5.74 5.95
CA THR A 61 -2.52 4.78 5.60
C THR A 61 -2.13 3.97 6.84
N GLU A 62 -2.21 2.64 6.73
CA GLU A 62 -1.75 1.66 7.71
C GLU A 62 -0.49 0.96 7.18
N ILE A 63 0.51 0.70 8.03
CA ILE A 63 1.80 0.08 7.65
C ILE A 63 1.90 -1.30 8.31
N PHE A 64 2.37 -2.28 7.54
CA PHE A 64 2.54 -3.67 7.98
C PHE A 64 3.90 -4.21 7.56
N ASP A 65 4.53 -4.98 8.44
CA ASP A 65 5.84 -5.60 8.16
C ASP A 65 5.73 -6.85 7.28
N ASP A 66 4.52 -7.38 7.09
CA ASP A 66 4.28 -8.57 6.28
C ASP A 66 3.00 -8.49 5.43
N ALA A 67 3.02 -9.19 4.30
CA ALA A 67 1.92 -9.19 3.34
C ALA A 67 0.64 -9.79 3.94
N THR A 68 0.75 -10.82 4.77
CA THR A 68 -0.40 -11.56 5.29
C THR A 68 -1.25 -10.65 6.18
N SER A 69 -0.62 -9.94 7.10
CA SER A 69 -1.29 -8.97 7.97
C SER A 69 -1.97 -7.86 7.17
N ALA A 70 -1.30 -7.34 6.13
CA ALA A 70 -1.87 -6.30 5.27
C ALA A 70 -3.10 -6.79 4.49
N PHE A 71 -3.05 -8.00 3.92
CA PHE A 71 -4.20 -8.59 3.24
C PHE A 71 -5.34 -8.94 4.19
N GLN A 72 -5.05 -9.46 5.40
CA GLN A 72 -6.07 -9.72 6.41
C GLN A 72 -6.80 -8.43 6.81
N ARG A 73 -6.05 -7.33 6.99
CA ARG A 73 -6.65 -6.02 7.25
C ARG A 73 -7.54 -5.57 6.09
N HIS A 74 -7.06 -5.70 4.86
CA HIS A 74 -7.84 -5.38 3.67
C HIS A 74 -9.14 -6.20 3.60
N SER A 75 -9.10 -7.52 3.79
CA SER A 75 -10.30 -8.37 3.79
C SER A 75 -11.28 -8.01 4.93
N ALA A 76 -10.78 -7.57 6.08
CA ALA A 76 -11.63 -7.08 7.15
C ALA A 76 -12.36 -5.77 6.76
N ILE A 77 -11.68 -4.86 6.06
CA ILE A 77 -12.29 -3.64 5.53
C ILE A 77 -13.33 -3.98 4.46
N GLU A 78 -12.99 -4.85 3.51
CA GLU A 78 -13.92 -5.32 2.48
C GLU A 78 -15.19 -5.91 3.10
N ARG A 79 -15.05 -6.78 4.12
CA ARG A 79 -16.19 -7.38 4.80
C ARG A 79 -17.11 -6.33 5.44
N VAL A 80 -16.54 -5.29 6.06
CA VAL A 80 -17.31 -4.19 6.64
C VAL A 80 -18.02 -3.39 5.54
N LEU A 81 -17.30 -3.04 4.47
CA LEU A 81 -17.87 -2.31 3.33
C LEU A 81 -19.05 -3.08 2.70
N VAL A 82 -18.86 -4.36 2.40
CA VAL A 82 -19.91 -5.22 1.85
C VAL A 82 -21.08 -5.34 2.83
N GLY A 83 -20.81 -5.47 4.13
CA GLY A 83 -21.84 -5.47 5.18
C GLY A 83 -22.65 -4.17 5.22
N ASP A 84 -22.03 -3.04 4.89
CA ASP A 84 -22.65 -1.70 4.84
C ASP A 84 -23.31 -1.37 3.48
N GLY A 85 -23.45 -2.37 2.60
CA GLY A 85 -24.10 -2.24 1.29
C GLY A 85 -23.21 -1.72 0.17
N TRP A 86 -21.89 -1.70 0.35
CA TRP A 86 -20.96 -1.36 -0.73
C TRP A 86 -20.71 -2.55 -1.64
N SER A 87 -20.48 -2.28 -2.92
CA SER A 87 -20.13 -3.30 -3.91
C SER A 87 -18.71 -3.08 -4.43
N LEU A 88 -17.96 -4.17 -4.65
CA LEU A 88 -16.68 -4.09 -5.34
C LEU A 88 -16.94 -3.84 -6.83
N GLU A 89 -16.66 -2.63 -7.29
CA GLU A 89 -16.85 -2.26 -8.70
C GLU A 89 -15.62 -2.64 -9.54
N ARG A 90 -14.41 -2.50 -8.99
CA ARG A 90 -13.17 -2.66 -9.75
C ARG A 90 -12.03 -3.20 -8.89
N PHE A 91 -11.22 -4.06 -9.49
CA PHE A 91 -9.91 -4.47 -8.97
C PHE A 91 -8.84 -4.29 -10.05
N GLU A 92 -7.71 -3.70 -9.67
CA GLU A 92 -6.60 -3.40 -10.57
C GLU A 92 -5.25 -3.73 -9.91
N SER A 93 -4.29 -4.22 -10.70
CA SER A 93 -2.91 -4.40 -10.28
C SER A 93 -2.02 -3.53 -11.17
N GLU A 94 -1.66 -2.35 -10.69
CA GLU A 94 -0.88 -1.36 -11.45
C GLU A 94 0.58 -1.28 -11.01
N ARG A 95 1.41 -0.76 -11.90
CA ARG A 95 2.80 -0.39 -11.60
C ARG A 95 2.85 1.13 -11.43
N ARG A 96 3.28 1.60 -10.28
CA ARG A 96 3.38 3.04 -9.96
C ARG A 96 4.82 3.39 -9.66
N ARG A 97 5.33 4.44 -10.29
CA ARG A 97 6.61 5.04 -9.89
C ARG A 97 6.39 5.79 -8.57
N ARG A 98 7.22 5.51 -7.57
CA ARG A 98 7.30 6.29 -6.33
C ARG A 98 8.57 7.12 -6.30
#